data_AF-A0A953M477-F1
#
_entry.id   AF-A0A953M477-F1
#
_cell.length_a   1.000
_cell.length_b   1.000
_cell.length_c   1.000
_cell.angle_alpha   90.00
_cell.angle_beta   90.00
_cell.angle_gamma   90.00
#
_symmetry.space_group_name_H-M   'P 1'
#
loop_
_entity.id
_entity.type
_entity.pdbx_description
1 polymer ?
#
loop_
_entity_poly.entity_id
_entity_poly.type
_entity_poly.pdbx_seq_one_letter_code
_entity_poly.pdbx_strand_id
1 'polypeptide(L)'
;SGAPMPDENCLDPAWDLGQAVVDRYDSTQDHDDFTQAGNLYRMFDDAHRDRLTTRIAGVLGDARREVQMLQLCHFFRADEDYGKRIARKLGIDIEAAMADRAAHAGA
;
A
#
# COMPACT_ATOMS: atom_id res chain seq x y z
N SER A 1 51.97 8.59 -18.63
CA SER A 1 50.53 8.86 -18.46
C SER A 1 49.91 7.64 -17.79
N GLY A 2 49.18 7.80 -16.67
CA GLY A 2 48.74 6.70 -15.80
C GLY A 2 47.24 6.73 -15.49
N ALA A 3 46.43 7.14 -16.45
CA ALA A 3 44.97 7.11 -16.28
C ALA A 3 44.47 5.66 -16.44
N PRO A 4 43.57 5.18 -15.56
CA PRO A 4 42.92 3.88 -15.74
C PRO A 4 42.17 3.83 -17.09
N MET A 5 42.25 2.70 -17.78
CA MET A 5 41.59 2.45 -19.06
C MET A 5 40.33 1.60 -18.85
N PRO A 6 39.32 1.72 -19.75
CA PRO A 6 38.16 0.82 -19.74
C PRO A 6 38.60 -0.65 -19.88
N ASP A 7 37.99 -1.53 -19.10
CA ASP A 7 38.14 -2.98 -19.22
C ASP A 7 36.95 -3.55 -20.00
N GLU A 8 37.23 -4.12 -21.17
CA GLU A 8 36.20 -4.74 -22.03
C GLU A 8 35.50 -5.93 -21.33
N ASN A 9 36.14 -6.53 -20.33
CA ASN A 9 35.54 -7.60 -19.52
C ASN A 9 34.47 -7.09 -18.54
N CYS A 10 34.30 -5.77 -18.39
CA CYS A 10 33.32 -5.14 -17.51
C CYS A 10 32.22 -4.41 -18.29
N LEU A 11 32.02 -4.72 -19.58
CA LEU A 11 30.93 -4.16 -20.37
C LEU A 11 29.58 -4.71 -19.90
N ASP A 12 28.63 -3.82 -19.64
CA ASP A 12 27.24 -4.22 -19.47
C ASP A 12 26.73 -4.90 -20.76
N PRO A 13 25.85 -5.91 -20.64
CA PRO A 13 25.22 -6.50 -21.83
C PRO A 13 24.42 -5.43 -22.58
N ALA A 14 24.29 -5.59 -23.90
CA ALA A 14 23.38 -4.76 -24.70
C ALA A 14 21.91 -5.08 -24.34
N TRP A 15 21.07 -4.06 -24.19
CA TRP A 15 19.64 -4.22 -23.94
C TRP A 15 18.87 -3.91 -25.22
N ASP A 16 18.12 -4.89 -25.74
CA ASP A 16 17.14 -4.64 -26.80
C ASP A 16 15.86 -4.08 -26.18
N LEU A 17 15.52 -2.86 -26.57
CA LEU A 17 14.32 -2.16 -26.08
C LEU A 17 13.13 -2.32 -27.03
N GLY A 18 13.30 -3.03 -28.16
CA GLY A 18 12.28 -3.18 -29.18
C GLY A 18 11.90 -1.87 -29.87
N GLN A 19 10.76 -1.87 -30.56
CA GLN A 19 10.15 -0.66 -31.11
C GLN A 19 9.15 -0.11 -30.09
N ALA A 20 9.51 0.99 -29.42
CA ALA A 20 8.71 1.59 -28.35
C ALA A 20 8.27 3.03 -28.70
N VAL A 21 7.08 3.40 -28.25
CA VAL A 21 6.61 4.80 -28.26
C VAL A 21 7.04 5.46 -26.96
N VAL A 22 7.68 6.63 -27.05
CA VAL A 22 8.07 7.42 -25.88
C VAL A 22 6.95 8.40 -25.55
N ASP A 23 6.26 8.17 -24.44
CA ASP A 23 5.17 9.01 -23.93
C ASP A 23 5.11 8.95 -22.38
N ARG A 24 4.18 9.68 -21.76
CA ARG A 24 3.89 9.58 -20.32
C ARG A 24 3.10 8.31 -20.06
N TYR A 25 3.82 7.24 -19.72
CA TYR A 25 3.20 5.99 -19.31
C TYR A 25 2.57 6.14 -17.91
N ASP A 26 1.30 5.72 -17.80
CA ASP A 26 0.59 5.70 -16.52
C ASP A 26 0.87 4.36 -15.81
N SER A 27 1.76 4.40 -14.82
CA SER A 27 2.14 3.22 -14.04
C SER A 27 1.06 2.74 -13.08
N THR A 28 -0.08 3.43 -12.97
CA THR A 28 -1.20 3.01 -12.12
C THR A 28 -2.14 2.04 -12.83
N GLN A 29 -2.06 1.93 -14.16
CA GLN A 29 -2.85 0.96 -14.91
C GLN A 29 -2.42 -0.47 -14.54
N ASP A 30 -3.40 -1.32 -14.23
CA ASP A 30 -3.23 -2.72 -13.83
C ASP A 30 -2.33 -2.96 -12.60
N HIS A 31 -2.09 -1.94 -11.78
CA HIS A 31 -1.27 -2.08 -10.58
C HIS A 31 -2.03 -2.77 -9.44
N ASP A 32 -1.47 -3.86 -8.91
CA ASP A 32 -1.98 -4.56 -7.74
C ASP A 32 -1.29 -4.05 -6.46
N ASP A 33 -1.87 -3.02 -5.88
CA ASP A 33 -1.36 -2.40 -4.65
C ASP A 33 -1.55 -3.25 -3.38
N PHE A 34 -2.43 -4.25 -3.40
CA PHE A 34 -3.02 -4.79 -2.17
C PHE A 34 -2.66 -6.25 -1.90
N THR A 35 -2.48 -7.07 -2.93
CA THR A 35 -2.23 -8.51 -2.74
C THR A 35 -0.95 -8.78 -1.96
N GLN A 36 0.15 -8.08 -2.26
CA GLN A 36 1.42 -8.29 -1.55
C GLN A 36 1.31 -7.89 -0.07
N ALA A 37 0.69 -6.74 0.21
CA ALA A 37 0.49 -6.26 1.58
C ALA A 37 -0.40 -7.21 2.40
N GLY A 38 -1.49 -7.70 1.79
CA GLY A 38 -2.37 -8.69 2.41
C GLY A 38 -1.66 -10.03 2.67
N ASN A 39 -0.86 -10.51 1.71
CA ASN A 39 -0.05 -11.72 1.87
C ASN A 39 0.91 -11.58 3.05
N LEU A 40 1.64 -10.46 3.15
CA LEU A 40 2.55 -10.20 4.26
C LEU A 40 1.82 -10.22 5.61
N TYR A 41 0.67 -9.55 5.71
CA TYR A 41 -0.12 -9.53 6.93
C TYR A 41 -0.60 -10.93 7.35
N ARG A 42 -1.04 -11.75 6.39
CA ARG A 42 -1.48 -13.12 6.63
C ARG A 42 -0.37 -14.05 7.11
N MET A 43 0.88 -13.78 6.75
CA MET A 43 2.04 -14.54 7.25
C MET A 43 2.36 -14.28 8.73
N PHE A 44 1.90 -13.17 9.30
CA PHE A 44 2.12 -12.87 10.72
C PHE A 44 1.26 -13.73 11.64
N ASP A 45 1.79 -14.07 12.80
CA ASP A 45 0.98 -14.55 13.93
C ASP A 45 0.17 -13.41 14.56
N ASP A 46 -0.76 -13.77 15.44
CA ASP A 46 -1.66 -12.81 16.07
C ASP A 46 -0.96 -11.74 16.91
N ALA A 47 0.17 -12.08 17.56
CA ALA A 47 0.93 -11.13 18.36
C ALA A 47 1.66 -10.12 17.48
N HIS A 48 2.19 -10.55 16.33
CA HIS A 48 2.77 -9.69 15.31
C HIS A 48 1.71 -8.77 14.69
N ARG A 49 0.53 -9.31 14.35
CA ARG A 49 -0.61 -8.51 13.83
C ARG A 49 -1.06 -7.46 14.83
N ASP A 50 -1.15 -7.80 16.11
CA ASP A 50 -1.54 -6.84 17.15
C ASP A 50 -0.50 -5.72 17.34
N ARG A 51 0.80 -6.06 17.39
CA ARG A 51 1.87 -5.04 17.47
C ARG A 51 1.87 -4.11 16.26
N LEU A 52 1.75 -4.66 15.05
CA LEU A 52 1.71 -3.88 13.81
C LEU A 52 0.53 -2.90 13.82
N THR A 53 -0.68 -3.41 14.07
CA THR A 53 -1.91 -2.61 14.04
C THR A 53 -1.94 -1.58 15.17
N THR A 54 -1.37 -1.88 16.34
CA THR A 54 -1.20 -0.92 17.44
C THR A 54 -0.27 0.21 17.07
N ARG A 55 0.89 -0.10 16.48
CA ARG A 55 1.84 0.93 16.06
C ARG A 55 1.24 1.85 15.00
N ILE A 56 0.55 1.29 14.01
CA ILE A 56 -0.11 2.06 12.95
C ILE A 56 -1.21 2.94 13.53
N ALA A 57 -2.11 2.40 14.35
CA ALA A 57 -3.19 3.17 14.95
C ALA A 57 -2.67 4.31 15.84
N GLY A 58 -1.57 4.07 16.57
CA GLY A 58 -0.95 5.09 17.41
C GLY A 58 -0.47 6.32 16.64
N VAL A 59 0.11 6.15 15.45
CA VAL A 59 0.54 7.29 14.60
C VAL A 59 -0.59 7.84 13.74
N LEU A 60 -1.48 6.97 13.24
CA LEU A 60 -2.58 7.38 12.37
C LEU A 60 -3.67 8.13 13.15
N GLY A 61 -3.79 7.88 14.46
CA GLY A 61 -4.73 8.57 15.34
C GLY A 61 -4.56 10.09 15.40
N ASP A 62 -3.34 10.59 15.17
CA ASP A 62 -3.03 12.02 15.15
C ASP A 62 -3.40 12.69 13.80
N ALA A 63 -3.74 11.90 12.77
CA ALA A 63 -4.12 12.42 11.46
C ALA A 63 -5.57 12.93 11.45
N ARG A 64 -5.92 13.76 10.47
CA ARG A 64 -7.31 14.19 10.23
C ARG A 64 -8.20 12.98 9.94
N ARG A 65 -9.47 13.04 10.35
CA ARG A 65 -10.44 11.94 10.19
C ARG A 65 -10.54 11.44 8.75
N GLU A 66 -10.54 12.34 7.77
CA GLU A 66 -10.55 11.99 6.34
C GLU A 66 -9.37 11.09 5.95
N VAL A 67 -8.16 11.37 6.47
CA VAL A 67 -6.94 10.60 6.21
C VAL A 67 -7.04 9.23 6.88
N GLN A 68 -7.54 9.18 8.12
CA GLN A 68 -7.78 7.92 8.82
C GLN A 68 -8.72 7.01 8.02
N MET A 69 -9.83 7.55 7.49
CA MET A 69 -10.82 6.79 6.72
C MET A 69 -10.26 6.31 5.37
N LEU A 70 -9.50 7.15 4.66
CA LEU A 70 -8.82 6.76 3.42
C LEU A 70 -7.84 5.61 3.67
N GLN A 71 -7.04 5.72 4.73
CA GLN A 71 -6.06 4.68 5.04
C GLN A 71 -6.70 3.38 5.52
N LEU A 72 -7.79 3.47 6.27
CA LEU A 72 -8.63 2.31 6.57
C LEU A 72 -9.06 1.58 5.30
N CYS A 73 -9.52 2.32 4.27
CA CYS A 73 -9.93 1.70 3.01
C CYS A 73 -8.81 0.89 2.35
N HIS A 74 -7.56 1.39 2.39
CA HIS A 74 -6.41 0.66 1.87
C HIS A 74 -6.12 -0.62 2.68
N PHE A 75 -6.19 -0.55 4.02
CA PHE A 75 -6.00 -1.74 4.86
C PHE A 75 -7.09 -2.78 4.62
N PHE A 76 -8.35 -2.36 4.45
CA PHE A 76 -9.45 -3.25 4.08
C PHE A 76 -9.29 -3.91 2.71
N ARG A 77 -8.76 -3.18 1.72
CA ARG A 77 -8.43 -3.74 0.40
C ARG A 77 -7.31 -4.78 0.47
N ALA A 78 -6.37 -4.61 1.40
CA ALA A 78 -5.30 -5.57 1.63
C ALA A 78 -5.78 -6.82 2.39
N ASP A 79 -6.50 -6.64 3.49
CA ASP A 79 -7.06 -7.72 4.32
C ASP A 79 -8.16 -7.20 5.28
N GLU A 80 -9.27 -7.93 5.41
CA GLU A 80 -10.41 -7.50 6.21
C GLU A 80 -10.10 -7.46 7.74
N ASP A 81 -9.37 -8.44 8.27
CA ASP A 81 -8.97 -8.45 9.69
C ASP A 81 -7.99 -7.30 9.96
N TYR A 82 -7.10 -7.03 9.01
CA TYR A 82 -6.15 -5.92 9.13
C TYR A 82 -6.86 -4.57 9.29
N GLY A 83 -7.82 -4.28 8.40
CA GLY A 83 -8.65 -3.08 8.48
C GLY A 83 -9.45 -3.00 9.79
N LYS A 84 -10.10 -4.09 10.20
CA LYS A 84 -10.92 -4.15 11.42
C LYS A 84 -10.11 -3.88 12.69
N ARG A 85 -8.89 -4.43 12.79
CA ARG A 85 -8.03 -4.21 13.97
C ARG A 85 -7.60 -2.76 14.11
N ILE A 86 -7.24 -2.11 13.01
CA ILE A 86 -6.86 -0.69 13.02
C ILE A 86 -8.08 0.16 13.38
N ALA A 87 -9.23 -0.07 12.74
CA ALA A 87 -10.46 0.66 13.02
C ALA A 87 -10.85 0.62 14.50
N ARG A 88 -10.79 -0.56 15.12
CA ARG A 88 -11.07 -0.74 16.55
C ARG A 88 -10.15 0.10 17.42
N LYS A 89 -8.85 0.12 17.11
CA LYS A 89 -7.84 0.86 17.88
C LYS A 89 -7.97 2.38 17.69
N LEU A 90 -8.50 2.82 16.56
CA LEU A 90 -8.85 4.23 16.29
C LEU A 90 -10.22 4.64 16.86
N GLY A 91 -11.01 3.71 17.42
CA GLY A 91 -12.36 3.99 17.88
C GLY A 91 -13.33 4.33 16.74
N ILE A 92 -13.10 3.79 15.54
CA ILE A 92 -13.95 4.00 14.37
C ILE A 92 -14.95 2.85 14.26
N ASP A 93 -16.23 3.18 14.33
CA ASP A 93 -17.31 2.27 14.00
C ASP A 93 -17.46 2.19 12.47
N ILE A 94 -17.09 1.04 11.91
CA ILE A 94 -17.08 0.81 10.47
C ILE A 94 -18.50 0.59 9.95
N GLU A 95 -19.38 -0.05 10.73
CA GLU A 95 -20.75 -0.30 10.32
C GLU A 95 -21.51 1.01 10.21
N ALA A 96 -21.37 1.89 11.21
CA ALA A 96 -21.93 3.23 11.16
C ALA A 96 -21.37 4.05 9.98
N ALA A 97 -20.06 3.98 9.73
CA ALA A 97 -19.43 4.71 8.62
C ALA A 97 -19.87 4.21 7.24
N MET A 98 -20.10 2.90 7.08
CA MET A 98 -20.61 2.33 5.83
C MET A 98 -22.08 2.66 5.60
N ALA A 99 -22.90 2.62 6.67
CA ALA A 99 -24.31 3.00 6.60
C ALA A 99 -24.49 4.47 6.19
N ASP A 100 -23.69 5.38 6.75
CA ASP A 100 -23.70 6.80 6.37
C ASP A 100 -23.35 6.98 4.88
N ARG A 101 -22.31 6.31 4.40
CA ARG A 101 -21.89 6.40 2.99
C ARG A 101 -22.92 5.82 2.02
N ALA A 102 -23.61 4.75 2.39
CA ALA A 102 -24.69 4.18 1.59
C ALA A 102 -25.89 5.13 1.50
N ALA A 103 -26.24 5.83 2.58
CA ALA A 103 -27.30 6.83 2.59
C ALA A 103 -27.01 8.02 1.66
N HIS A 104 -25.74 8.44 1.55
CA HIS A 104 -25.33 9.55 0.69
C HIS A 104 -25.11 9.15 -0.78
N ALA A 105 -24.87 7.87 -1.07
CA ALA A 105 -24.72 7.37 -2.44
C ALA A 105 -26.07 7.09 -3.14
N GLY A 106 -27.17 7.03 -2.38
CA GLY A 106 -28.53 6.84 -2.88
C GLY A 106 -29.31 8.15 -3.11
N ALA A 107 -28.68 9.31 -2.94
CA ALA A 107 -29.24 10.65 -3.16
C ALA A 107 -28.62 11.28 -4.42
#